data_AF-A0A960WE48-F1
#
_entry.id   AF-A0A960WE48-F1
#
_cell.length_a   1.000
_cell.length_b   1.000
_cell.length_c   1.000
_cell.angle_alpha   90.00
_cell.angle_beta   90.00
_cell.angle_gamma   90.00
#
_symmetry.space_group_name_H-M   'P 1'
#
loop_
_entity.id
_entity.type
_entity.pdbx_description
1 polymer ?
#
loop_
_entity_poly.entity_id
_entity_poly.type
_entity_poly.pdbx_seq_one_letter_code
_entity_poly.pdbx_strand_id
1 'polypeptide(L)'
;KIYGLEKVIFDTRVVYFDHDLRLKYVDEYADLFRLSVAEKDALLQQELADDAAYDDFYIAHFSSERGYQNLQENVEDKKIWTLRLVDDTSELRPLSITPLKRTNHQEYFFPIMDHFSKLYKVRFRKSTSTTKTLSMYSPARSTTFEWK
;
A
#
# COMPACT_ATOMS: atom_id res chain seq x y z
N LYS A 1 -25.81 -10.16 -11.44
CA LYS A 1 -26.05 -8.73 -11.09
C LYS A 1 -25.10 -7.89 -11.93
N ILE A 2 -25.62 -7.00 -12.78
CA ILE A 2 -24.81 -6.03 -13.52
C ILE A 2 -24.54 -4.91 -12.54
N TYR A 3 -23.29 -4.74 -12.09
CA TYR A 3 -22.94 -3.84 -11.00
C TYR A 3 -22.86 -2.35 -11.42
N GLY A 4 -23.10 -2.03 -12.70
CA GLY A 4 -22.96 -0.68 -13.25
C GLY A 4 -21.52 -0.16 -13.23
N LEU A 5 -20.54 -1.07 -13.12
CA LEU A 5 -19.12 -0.77 -12.91
C LEU A 5 -18.44 -0.27 -14.19
N GLU A 6 -19.04 -0.52 -15.36
CA GLU A 6 -18.49 -0.13 -16.65
C GLU A 6 -18.20 1.38 -16.76
N LYS A 7 -19.03 2.22 -16.13
CA LYS A 7 -18.90 3.69 -16.14
C LYS A 7 -18.08 4.26 -14.98
N VAL A 8 -17.68 3.44 -14.01
CA VAL A 8 -16.93 3.92 -12.85
C VAL A 8 -15.47 4.13 -13.22
N ILE A 9 -14.96 5.32 -12.91
CA ILE A 9 -13.55 5.67 -13.09
C ILE A 9 -12.80 5.29 -11.83
N PHE A 10 -11.67 4.61 -12.00
CA PHE A 10 -10.77 4.26 -10.92
C PHE A 10 -9.38 4.79 -11.23
N ASP A 11 -8.71 5.31 -10.19
CA ASP A 11 -7.29 5.62 -10.23
C ASP A 11 -6.63 4.91 -9.05
N THR A 12 -5.48 4.28 -9.30
CA THR A 12 -4.76 3.53 -8.27
C THR A 12 -3.28 3.77 -8.44
N ARG A 13 -2.67 4.29 -7.39
CA ARG A 13 -1.23 4.52 -7.31
C ARG A 13 -0.68 3.70 -6.16
N VAL A 14 0.46 3.05 -6.42
CA VAL A 14 1.07 2.14 -5.49
C VAL A 14 2.55 2.44 -5.37
N VAL A 15 3.03 2.48 -4.13
CA VAL A 15 4.46 2.52 -3.80
C VAL A 15 4.78 1.24 -3.04
N TYR A 16 5.76 0.49 -3.52
CA TYR A 16 6.36 -0.59 -2.75
C TYR A 16 7.39 0.01 -1.79
N PHE A 17 7.25 -0.29 -0.51
CA PHE A 17 8.15 0.21 0.53
C PHE A 17 9.33 -0.75 0.69
N ASP A 18 10.18 -0.72 -0.34
CA ASP A 18 11.37 -1.58 -0.45
C ASP A 18 12.49 -1.17 0.51
N HIS A 19 13.57 -1.94 0.48
CA HIS A 19 14.72 -1.75 1.36
C HIS A 19 15.33 -0.35 1.24
N ASP A 20 15.59 0.10 0.02
CA ASP A 20 16.25 1.39 -0.21
C ASP A 20 15.36 2.56 0.19
N LEU A 21 14.06 2.48 -0.11
CA LEU A 21 13.09 3.47 0.30
C LEU A 21 12.95 3.53 1.81
N ARG A 22 13.03 2.40 2.53
CA ARG A 22 13.05 2.38 4.00
C ARG A 22 14.27 3.08 4.57
N LEU A 23 15.46 2.80 4.05
CA LEU A 23 16.68 3.47 4.51
C LEU A 23 16.57 5.00 4.34
N LYS A 24 16.10 5.44 3.15
CA LYS A 24 15.88 6.87 2.88
C LYS A 24 14.77 7.48 3.74
N TYR A 25 13.71 6.73 3.99
CA TYR A 25 12.65 7.16 4.90
C TYR A 25 13.19 7.39 6.30
N VAL A 26 14.01 6.49 6.85
CA VAL A 26 14.59 6.64 8.18
C VAL A 26 15.47 7.88 8.26
N ASP A 27 16.33 8.10 7.27
CA ASP A 27 17.19 9.28 7.20
C ASP A 27 16.36 10.58 7.19
N GLU A 28 15.42 10.68 6.26
CA GLU A 28 14.59 11.86 6.08
C GLU A 28 13.64 12.10 7.27
N TYR A 29 13.10 11.03 7.87
CA TYR A 29 12.26 11.11 9.06
C TYR A 29 13.06 11.56 10.27
N ALA A 30 14.29 11.05 10.44
CA ALA A 30 15.16 11.48 11.53
C ALA A 30 15.50 12.97 11.42
N ASP A 31 15.77 13.46 10.21
CA ASP A 31 16.07 14.88 9.97
C ASP A 31 14.84 15.77 10.19
N LEU A 32 13.69 15.39 9.63
CA LEU A 32 12.44 16.15 9.72
C LEU A 32 11.94 16.28 11.18
N PHE A 33 12.03 15.19 11.96
CA PHE A 33 11.56 15.16 13.35
C PHE A 33 12.68 15.39 14.37
N ARG A 34 13.92 15.64 13.91
CA ARG A 34 15.11 15.86 14.75
C ARG A 34 15.31 14.75 15.78
N LEU A 35 15.21 13.51 15.33
CA LEU A 35 15.42 12.36 16.20
C LEU A 35 16.86 12.34 16.73
N SER A 36 17.03 11.88 17.97
CA SER A 36 18.34 11.54 18.49
C SER A 36 18.93 10.33 17.75
N VAL A 37 20.25 10.14 17.87
CA VAL A 37 20.93 8.98 17.28
C VAL A 37 20.30 7.66 17.73
N ALA A 38 19.98 7.54 19.02
CA ALA A 38 19.35 6.33 19.56
C ALA A 38 17.93 6.09 19.01
N GLU A 39 17.14 7.14 18.81
CA GLU A 39 15.79 7.03 18.22
C GLU A 39 15.86 6.68 16.73
N LYS A 40 16.80 7.28 15.98
CA LYS A 40 17.05 6.93 14.58
C LYS A 40 17.47 5.47 14.45
N ASP A 41 18.40 5.01 15.29
CA ASP A 41 18.86 3.62 15.28
C ASP A 41 17.71 2.66 15.62
N ALA A 42 16.87 3.01 16.61
CA ALA A 42 15.69 2.21 16.95
C ALA A 42 14.70 2.13 15.78
N LEU A 43 14.42 3.26 15.10
CA LEU A 43 13.56 3.30 13.92
C LEU A 43 14.15 2.47 12.78
N LEU A 44 15.46 2.58 12.53
CA LEU A 44 16.15 1.79 11.52
C LEU A 44 16.00 0.30 11.78
N GLN A 45 16.27 -0.15 13.01
CA GLN A 45 16.14 -1.56 13.38
C GLN A 45 14.71 -2.06 13.20
N GLN A 46 13.71 -1.25 13.54
CA GLN A 46 12.31 -1.59 13.32
C GLN A 46 11.99 -1.73 11.82
N GLU A 47 12.41 -0.78 10.99
CA GLU A 47 12.17 -0.80 9.55
C GLU A 47 12.87 -1.98 8.85
N LEU A 48 14.09 -2.32 9.27
CA LEU A 48 14.82 -3.48 8.77
C LEU A 48 14.18 -4.81 9.20
N ALA A 49 13.69 -4.89 10.43
CA ALA A 49 12.96 -6.06 10.91
C ALA A 49 11.64 -6.24 10.13
N ASP A 50 10.91 -5.15 9.88
CA ASP A 50 9.70 -5.18 9.06
C ASP A 50 10.00 -5.56 7.60
N ASP A 51 11.09 -5.04 7.02
CA ASP A 51 11.52 -5.40 5.65
C ASP A 51 11.86 -6.89 5.55
N ALA A 52 12.55 -7.47 6.54
CA ALA A 52 12.87 -8.89 6.54
C ALA A 52 11.62 -9.79 6.64
N ALA A 53 10.58 -9.33 7.33
CA ALA A 53 9.38 -10.12 7.62
C ALA A 53 8.24 -9.91 6.62
N TYR A 54 8.16 -8.76 5.97
CA TYR A 54 6.97 -8.33 5.23
C TYR A 54 7.27 -7.59 3.92
N ASP A 55 6.32 -7.68 2.99
CA ASP A 55 6.23 -6.77 1.85
C ASP A 55 5.11 -5.75 2.10
N ASP A 56 5.50 -4.50 2.30
CA ASP A 56 4.59 -3.39 2.57
C ASP A 56 4.36 -2.54 1.32
N PHE A 57 3.10 -2.23 1.03
CA PHE A 57 2.68 -1.37 -0.07
C PHE A 57 1.83 -0.22 0.46
N TYR A 58 2.11 0.99 -0.03
CA TYR A 58 1.28 2.16 0.19
C TYR A 58 0.42 2.39 -1.04
N ILE A 59 -0.90 2.29 -0.87
CA ILE A 59 -1.87 2.34 -1.95
C ILE A 59 -2.77 3.57 -1.77
N ALA A 60 -2.75 4.46 -2.75
CA ALA A 60 -3.75 5.50 -2.92
C ALA A 60 -4.76 5.03 -3.97
N HIS A 61 -6.02 4.88 -3.56
CA HIS A 61 -7.08 4.39 -4.42
C HIS A 61 -8.26 5.36 -4.49
N PHE A 62 -8.64 5.73 -5.71
CA PHE A 62 -9.77 6.59 -6.04
C PHE A 62 -10.81 5.82 -6.84
N SER A 63 -12.07 6.20 -6.61
CA SER A 63 -13.22 5.77 -7.39
C SER A 63 -14.17 6.95 -7.56
N SER A 64 -14.75 7.10 -8.76
CA SER A 64 -15.81 8.07 -9.01
C SER A 64 -17.13 7.70 -8.30
N GLU A 65 -17.33 6.42 -7.99
CA GLU A 65 -18.48 5.93 -7.22
C GLU A 65 -18.13 5.81 -5.74
N ARG A 66 -18.99 6.38 -4.88
CA ARG A 66 -18.78 6.40 -3.43
C ARG A 66 -18.85 4.99 -2.84
N GLY A 67 -17.88 4.67 -1.99
CA GLY A 67 -17.75 3.39 -1.31
C GLY A 67 -16.82 2.42 -2.04
N TYR A 68 -16.72 2.54 -3.36
CA TYR A 68 -15.86 1.67 -4.18
C TYR A 68 -14.37 1.98 -4.05
N GLN A 69 -13.97 3.10 -3.46
CA GLN A 69 -12.58 3.37 -3.13
C GLN A 69 -12.09 2.62 -1.87
N ASN A 70 -12.95 1.86 -1.19
CA ASN A 70 -12.59 1.16 0.03
C ASN A 70 -11.89 -0.17 -0.22
N LEU A 71 -10.70 -0.33 0.36
CA LEU A 71 -9.92 -1.56 0.29
C LEU A 71 -10.00 -2.40 1.57
N GLN A 72 -10.48 -1.85 2.68
CA GLN A 72 -10.52 -2.54 3.97
C GLN A 72 -11.58 -3.65 3.97
N GLU A 73 -11.19 -4.87 4.34
CA GLU A 73 -12.02 -6.07 4.16
C GLU A 73 -13.32 -6.10 4.98
N ASN A 74 -13.43 -5.32 6.06
CA ASN A 74 -14.43 -5.53 7.12
C ASN A 74 -15.38 -4.35 7.37
N VAL A 75 -15.35 -3.28 6.55
CA VAL A 75 -15.99 -2.00 6.94
C VAL A 75 -17.23 -1.65 6.12
N GLU A 76 -17.47 -2.24 4.93
CA GLU A 76 -18.63 -1.87 4.10
C GLU A 76 -19.25 -3.04 3.31
N ASP A 77 -20.56 -2.96 3.07
CA ASP A 77 -21.37 -3.90 2.28
C ASP A 77 -20.96 -4.01 0.79
N LYS A 78 -20.08 -3.10 0.32
CA LYS A 78 -19.65 -2.97 -1.07
C LYS A 78 -18.16 -3.25 -1.23
N LYS A 79 -17.66 -4.35 -0.65
CA LYS A 79 -16.32 -4.88 -0.96
C LYS A 79 -16.28 -5.35 -2.41
N ILE A 80 -15.80 -4.49 -3.30
CA ILE A 80 -15.62 -4.85 -4.71
C ILE A 80 -14.17 -5.18 -5.05
N TRP A 81 -13.21 -4.87 -4.17
CA TRP A 81 -11.79 -5.08 -4.42
C TRP A 81 -11.21 -6.26 -3.64
N THR A 82 -10.37 -7.04 -4.32
CA THR A 82 -9.54 -8.08 -3.74
C THR A 82 -8.09 -7.81 -4.13
N LEU A 83 -7.23 -7.66 -3.13
CA LEU A 83 -5.78 -7.48 -3.31
C LEU A 83 -5.06 -8.81 -3.18
N ARG A 84 -4.10 -9.05 -4.07
CA ARG A 84 -3.23 -10.23 -4.08
C ARG A 84 -1.82 -9.83 -4.46
N LEU A 85 -0.84 -10.37 -3.76
CA LEU A 85 0.56 -10.29 -4.19
C LEU A 85 0.90 -11.62 -4.84
N VAL A 86 1.11 -11.61 -6.15
CA VAL A 86 1.53 -12.77 -6.91
C VAL A 86 3.05 -12.76 -6.99
N ASP A 87 3.63 -13.88 -6.61
CA ASP A 87 5.03 -14.22 -6.92
C ASP A 87 5.09 -15.43 -7.84
N ASP A 88 6.28 -15.81 -8.28
CA ASP A 88 6.48 -16.92 -9.24
C ASP A 88 5.90 -18.27 -8.77
N THR A 89 5.63 -18.42 -7.48
CA THR A 89 5.29 -19.70 -6.85
C THR A 89 3.93 -19.71 -6.16
N SER A 90 3.39 -18.55 -5.81
CA SER A 90 2.23 -18.45 -4.93
C SER A 90 1.49 -17.11 -5.05
N GLU A 91 0.19 -17.16 -4.77
CA GLU A 91 -0.66 -15.99 -4.64
C GLU A 91 -0.91 -15.71 -3.15
N LEU A 92 -0.44 -14.56 -2.68
CA LEU A 92 -0.49 -14.14 -1.28
C LEU A 92 -1.69 -13.23 -1.03
N ARG A 93 -2.36 -13.46 0.10
CA ARG A 93 -3.37 -12.55 0.64
C ARG A 93 -2.71 -11.51 1.56
N PRO A 94 -3.26 -10.29 1.64
CA PRO A 94 -2.78 -9.31 2.60
C PRO A 94 -3.00 -9.82 4.02
N LEU A 95 -1.99 -9.65 4.86
CA LEU A 95 -2.08 -9.87 6.31
C LEU A 95 -2.84 -8.73 6.98
N SER A 96 -2.67 -7.51 6.49
CA SER A 96 -3.42 -6.35 6.94
C SER A 96 -3.63 -5.34 5.83
N ILE A 97 -4.75 -4.62 5.92
CA ILE A 97 -5.07 -3.44 5.11
C ILE A 97 -5.47 -2.35 6.09
N THR A 98 -4.53 -1.46 6.39
CA THR A 98 -4.71 -0.41 7.40
C THR A 98 -4.96 0.93 6.71
N PRO A 99 -6.14 1.56 6.91
CA PRO A 99 -6.37 2.91 6.39
C PRO A 99 -5.42 3.88 7.08
N LEU A 100 -4.77 4.71 6.29
CA LEU A 100 -3.88 5.74 6.79
C LEU A 100 -4.61 7.08 6.81
N LYS A 101 -4.49 7.80 7.94
CA LYS A 101 -4.97 9.17 8.03
C LYS A 101 -4.01 10.07 7.28
N ARG A 102 -4.56 10.85 6.36
CA ARG A 102 -3.79 11.87 5.65
C ARG A 102 -3.33 12.94 6.65
N THR A 103 -2.03 13.13 6.73
CA THR A 103 -1.38 14.21 7.48
C THR A 103 -0.37 14.88 6.56
N ASN A 104 -0.01 16.14 6.82
CA ASN A 104 0.97 16.86 6.00
C ASN A 104 2.31 16.10 5.90
N HIS A 105 2.71 15.41 6.98
CA HIS A 105 3.91 14.59 6.98
C HIS A 105 3.77 13.36 6.09
N GLN A 106 2.61 12.70 6.10
CA GLN A 106 2.38 11.56 5.23
C GLN A 106 2.40 11.96 3.75
N GLU A 107 1.77 13.08 3.38
CA GLU A 107 1.81 13.60 2.01
C GLU A 107 3.23 13.90 1.53
N TYR A 108 4.11 14.38 2.43
CA TYR A 108 5.51 14.61 2.13
C TYR A 108 6.26 13.32 1.74
N PHE A 109 6.09 12.25 2.52
CA PHE A 109 6.78 10.99 2.27
C PHE A 109 6.20 10.17 1.12
N PHE A 110 4.90 10.33 0.82
CA PHE A 110 4.25 9.60 -0.26
C PHE A 110 3.44 10.57 -1.13
N PRO A 111 4.08 11.23 -2.13
CA PRO A 111 3.41 12.19 -3.02
C PRO A 111 2.37 11.54 -3.95
N ILE A 112 2.20 10.22 -3.87
CA ILE A 112 1.06 9.52 -4.46
C ILE A 112 -0.28 9.85 -3.76
N MET A 113 -0.26 10.55 -2.63
CA MET A 113 -1.47 11.02 -1.96
C MET A 113 -2.06 12.22 -2.72
N ASP A 114 -3.28 12.08 -3.25
CA ASP A 114 -4.10 13.24 -3.63
C ASP A 114 -5.28 13.42 -2.68
N HIS A 115 -6.01 14.53 -2.84
CA HIS A 115 -7.15 14.84 -1.98
C HIS A 115 -8.32 13.86 -2.11
N PHE A 116 -8.45 13.17 -3.23
CA PHE A 116 -9.63 12.40 -3.62
C PHE A 116 -9.52 10.90 -3.33
N SER A 117 -8.29 10.39 -3.18
CA SER A 117 -7.98 8.98 -2.98
C SER A 117 -7.99 8.60 -1.50
N LYS A 118 -8.49 7.41 -1.18
CA LYS A 118 -8.25 6.80 0.14
C LYS A 118 -6.88 6.13 0.16
N LEU A 119 -6.21 6.22 1.29
CA LEU A 119 -4.86 5.73 1.46
C LEU A 119 -4.82 4.53 2.40
N TYR A 120 -4.02 3.53 2.04
CA TYR A 120 -3.86 2.30 2.80
C TYR A 120 -2.39 1.90 2.87
N LYS A 121 -1.97 1.40 4.04
CA LYS A 121 -0.80 0.52 4.16
C LYS A 121 -1.31 -0.92 4.05
N VAL A 122 -0.80 -1.64 3.06
CA VAL A 122 -1.15 -3.04 2.81
C VAL A 122 0.08 -3.89 3.05
N ARG A 123 -0.04 -4.85 3.96
CA ARG A 123 1.06 -5.72 4.37
C ARG A 123 0.84 -7.13 3.87
N PHE A 124 1.84 -7.72 3.24
CA PHE A 124 1.90 -9.14 2.88
C PHE A 124 3.03 -9.82 3.65
N ARG A 125 2.97 -11.15 3.76
CA ARG A 125 4.17 -11.92 4.16
C ARG A 125 5.28 -11.68 3.13
N LYS A 126 6.54 -11.66 3.57
CA LYS A 126 7.69 -11.50 2.65
C LYS A 126 7.65 -12.57 1.57
N SER A 127 7.64 -12.14 0.31
CA SER A 127 7.80 -13.04 -0.83
C SER A 127 9.28 -13.39 -1.00
N THR A 128 9.54 -14.64 -1.39
CA THR A 128 10.88 -15.13 -1.70
C THR A 128 11.29 -14.85 -3.15
N SER A 129 10.35 -14.43 -4.01
CA SER A 129 10.67 -14.06 -5.39
C SER A 129 11.22 -12.64 -5.48
N THR A 130 12.14 -12.46 -6.43
CA THR A 130 12.63 -11.17 -6.88
C THR A 130 11.51 -10.36 -7.52
N THR A 131 10.69 -10.99 -8.37
CA THR A 131 9.58 -10.31 -9.04
C THR A 131 8.33 -10.31 -8.17
N LYS A 132 7.69 -9.15 -8.04
CA LYS A 132 6.49 -8.96 -7.24
C LYS A 132 5.41 -8.34 -8.10
N THR A 133 4.26 -9.00 -8.20
CA THR A 133 3.11 -8.48 -8.94
C THR A 133 1.94 -8.26 -7.98
N LEU A 134 1.69 -7.01 -7.60
CA LEU A 134 0.48 -6.66 -6.86
C LEU A 134 -0.69 -6.58 -7.83
N SER A 135 -1.67 -7.45 -7.64
CA SER A 135 -2.90 -7.49 -8.41
C SER A 135 -4.07 -7.02 -7.57
N MET A 136 -4.89 -6.13 -8.14
CA MET A 136 -6.13 -5.66 -7.54
C MET A 136 -7.30 -6.01 -8.48
N TYR A 137 -8.20 -6.85 -7.98
CA TYR A 137 -9.30 -7.41 -8.75
C TYR A 137 -10.65 -6.87 -8.26
N SER A 138 -11.53 -6.55 -9.20
CA SER A 138 -12.96 -6.35 -8.99
C SER A 138 -13.77 -7.20 -9.96
N PRO A 139 -15.08 -7.40 -9.74
CA PRO A 139 -15.92 -8.16 -10.66
C PRO A 139 -15.91 -7.68 -12.11
N ALA A 140 -15.52 -6.42 -12.37
CA ALA A 140 -15.52 -5.84 -13.72
C ALA A 140 -14.14 -5.41 -14.23
N ARG A 141 -13.13 -5.28 -13.37
CA ARG A 141 -11.80 -4.75 -13.74
C ARG A 141 -10.69 -5.38 -12.91
N SER A 142 -9.50 -5.46 -13.49
CA SER A 142 -8.27 -5.78 -12.77
C SER A 142 -7.20 -4.73 -13.09
N THR A 143 -6.31 -4.48 -12.14
CA THR A 143 -5.08 -3.71 -12.35
C THR A 143 -3.92 -4.45 -11.70
N THR A 144 -2.76 -4.41 -12.35
CA THR A 144 -1.56 -5.12 -11.92
C THR A 144 -0.39 -4.14 -11.89
N PHE A 145 0.42 -4.25 -10.84
CA PHE A 145 1.62 -3.44 -10.64
C PHE A 145 2.79 -4.40 -10.43
N GLU A 146 3.88 -4.17 -11.15
CA GLU A 146 5.03 -5.07 -11.15
C GLU A 146 6.28 -4.35 -10.66
N TRP A 147 7.03 -5.02 -9.78
CA TRP A 147 8.35 -4.62 -9.32
C TRP A 147 9.34 -5.76 -9.58
N LYS A 148 10.57 -5.38 -9.92
CA LYS A 148 11.69 -6.30 -10.21
C LYS A 148 12.80 -6.10 -9.20
#